data_AF-A0A328SL99-F1
#
_entry.id   AF-A0A328SL99-F1
#
_cell.length_a   1.000
_cell.length_b   1.000
_cell.length_c   1.000
_cell.angle_alpha   90.00
_cell.angle_beta   90.00
_cell.angle_gamma   90.00
#
_symmetry.space_group_name_H-M   'P 1'
#
loop_
_entity.id
_entity.type
_entity.pdbx_description
1 polymer ?
#
loop_
_entity_poly.entity_id
_entity_poly.type
_entity_poly.pdbx_seq_one_letter_code
_entity_poly.pdbx_strand_id
1 'polypeptide(L)'
;MNNKIIKTFILVTLLALLVGLASATDVSTDTASTPTRDIPTDTIYTDTTSSVAEDTTPTTTDTLQESVTSKQTKNKEITKEEKNKKTANPINVGNFTDLESAFGSSDTIVTVNITANITLTGSLSTSITYLTIEGNGFTINGSNQHQFLNIDKGCTVTINNLTITNCYAQEGGAIHNSGTLTIKQSNLTHNTA
;
A
#
# COMPACT_ATOMS: atom_id res chain seq x y z
N MET A 1 24.83 -47.43 1.36
CA MET A 1 23.49 -48.05 1.24
C MET A 1 23.21 -48.29 -0.23
N ASN A 2 22.67 -49.45 -0.63
CA ASN A 2 22.64 -49.84 -2.05
C ASN A 2 21.59 -49.02 -2.83
N ASN A 3 21.94 -48.48 -4.00
CA ASN A 3 21.07 -47.54 -4.74
C ASN A 3 19.70 -48.13 -5.13
N LYS A 4 19.61 -49.46 -5.26
CA LYS A 4 18.34 -50.18 -5.46
C LYS A 4 17.46 -50.12 -4.20
N ILE A 5 18.02 -50.32 -3.01
CA ILE A 5 17.30 -50.30 -1.72
C ILE A 5 16.71 -48.91 -1.45
N ILE A 6 17.47 -47.84 -1.72
CA ILE A 6 16.99 -46.46 -1.54
C ILE A 6 15.76 -46.18 -2.43
N LYS A 7 15.82 -46.58 -3.71
CA LYS A 7 14.69 -46.41 -4.65
C LYS A 7 13.46 -47.22 -4.24
N THR A 8 13.63 -48.45 -3.76
CA THR A 8 12.52 -49.25 -3.22
C THR A 8 11.90 -48.60 -1.98
N PHE A 9 12.71 -48.06 -1.07
CA PHE A 9 12.22 -47.40 0.15
C PHE A 9 11.37 -46.16 -0.18
N ILE A 10 11.85 -45.30 -1.09
CA ILE A 10 11.13 -44.09 -1.53
C ILE A 10 9.81 -44.45 -2.22
N LEU A 11 9.77 -45.51 -3.03
CA LEU A 11 8.54 -45.94 -3.72
C LEU A 11 7.48 -46.43 -2.72
N VAL A 12 7.89 -47.17 -1.68
CA VAL A 12 6.97 -47.68 -0.65
C VAL A 12 6.44 -46.55 0.24
N THR A 13 7.27 -45.58 0.63
CA THR A 13 6.79 -44.43 1.42
C THR A 13 5.88 -43.52 0.60
N LEU A 14 6.15 -43.33 -0.70
CA LEU A 14 5.28 -42.56 -1.59
C LEU A 14 3.90 -43.21 -1.75
N LEU A 15 3.84 -44.56 -1.87
CA LEU A 15 2.58 -45.28 -2.04
C LEU A 15 1.67 -45.19 -0.80
N ALA A 16 2.25 -45.13 0.41
CA ALA A 16 1.51 -44.98 1.67
C ALA A 16 0.85 -43.59 1.83
N LEU A 17 1.32 -42.57 1.11
CA LEU A 17 0.79 -41.19 1.17
C LEU A 17 -0.46 -40.97 0.29
N LEU A 18 -0.82 -41.93 -0.59
CA LEU A 18 -1.97 -41.77 -1.51
C LEU A 18 -3.33 -42.21 -0.91
N VAL A 19 -3.36 -42.80 0.29
CA VAL A 19 -4.58 -43.36 0.89
C VAL A 19 -5.11 -42.45 2.01
N GLY A 20 -5.72 -41.30 1.66
CA GLY A 20 -6.12 -40.34 2.70
C GLY A 20 -6.94 -39.11 2.32
N LEU A 21 -7.59 -39.03 1.16
CA LEU A 21 -8.51 -37.94 0.82
C LEU A 21 -9.79 -38.49 0.17
N ALA A 22 -10.76 -38.85 1.00
CA ALA A 22 -12.14 -39.05 0.57
C ALA A 22 -12.95 -37.80 0.93
N SER A 23 -13.41 -37.07 -0.10
CA SER A 23 -14.33 -35.95 0.06
C SER A 23 -15.48 -36.08 -0.93
N ALA A 24 -16.71 -36.08 -0.41
CA ALA A 24 -17.91 -35.60 -1.08
C ALA A 24 -19.02 -35.38 -0.03
N THR A 25 -19.65 -34.22 -0.09
CA THR A 25 -20.90 -33.89 0.60
C THR A 25 -22.08 -34.35 -0.25
N ASP A 26 -23.19 -34.73 0.38
CA ASP A 26 -24.49 -34.77 -0.31
C ASP A 26 -25.56 -33.94 0.43
N VAL A 27 -26.44 -33.37 -0.38
CA VAL A 27 -27.45 -32.36 -0.02
C VAL A 27 -28.69 -33.00 0.59
N SER A 28 -29.37 -32.31 1.51
CA SER A 28 -30.74 -32.65 1.91
C SER A 28 -31.66 -31.44 1.72
N THR A 29 -32.70 -31.64 0.91
CA THR A 29 -33.75 -30.66 0.59
C THR A 29 -35.08 -31.12 1.18
N ASP A 30 -35.77 -30.23 1.89
CA ASP A 30 -37.24 -30.08 1.81
C ASP A 30 -37.68 -28.88 2.68
N THR A 31 -38.79 -28.18 2.49
CA THR A 31 -39.60 -27.69 1.35
C THR A 31 -40.84 -27.06 2.02
N ALA A 32 -41.14 -25.81 1.69
CA ALA A 32 -42.43 -25.11 1.87
C ALA A 32 -43.05 -24.92 3.29
N SER A 33 -43.22 -23.65 3.67
CA SER A 33 -44.54 -23.06 3.97
C SER A 33 -44.48 -21.52 3.96
N THR A 34 -45.24 -20.88 3.07
CA THR A 34 -45.61 -19.45 3.15
C THR A 34 -46.90 -19.29 3.95
N PRO A 35 -47.11 -18.13 4.62
CA PRO A 35 -48.00 -17.15 4.00
C PRO A 35 -47.63 -15.65 4.22
N THR A 36 -47.86 -14.89 3.16
CA THR A 36 -48.47 -13.53 3.13
C THR A 36 -47.80 -12.33 3.83
N ARG A 37 -47.26 -11.44 2.98
CA ARG A 37 -47.39 -9.95 2.93
C ARG A 37 -47.60 -9.18 4.24
N ASP A 38 -46.75 -8.16 4.45
CA ASP A 38 -47.17 -6.75 4.43
C ASP A 38 -46.01 -5.80 4.03
N ILE A 39 -46.36 -4.65 3.44
CA ILE A 39 -45.57 -3.53 2.86
C ILE A 39 -46.40 -2.26 3.21
N PRO A 40 -45.87 -1.02 3.43
CA PRO A 40 -44.61 -0.39 2.96
C PRO A 40 -43.78 0.30 4.10
N THR A 41 -42.63 0.95 3.88
CA THR A 41 -42.45 2.37 3.42
C THR A 41 -40.95 2.58 3.23
N ASP A 42 -40.42 2.66 2.01
CA ASP A 42 -40.30 3.83 1.12
C ASP A 42 -39.44 5.00 1.66
N THR A 43 -38.27 5.20 1.06
CA THR A 43 -37.74 6.52 0.66
C THR A 43 -36.61 6.29 -0.35
N ILE A 44 -36.83 6.69 -1.59
CA ILE A 44 -35.82 6.67 -2.66
C ILE A 44 -34.97 7.94 -2.58
N TYR A 45 -33.64 7.82 -2.71
CA TYR A 45 -32.79 8.96 -3.08
C TYR A 45 -32.60 8.97 -4.60
N THR A 46 -33.30 9.86 -5.29
CA THR A 46 -33.15 10.10 -6.73
C THR A 46 -32.07 11.14 -7.00
N ASP A 47 -31.16 10.82 -7.91
CA ASP A 47 -30.29 11.80 -8.56
C ASP A 47 -31.11 12.73 -9.47
N THR A 48 -30.78 14.02 -9.50
CA THR A 48 -31.22 14.98 -10.55
C THR A 48 -30.30 16.20 -10.56
N THR A 49 -29.77 16.52 -11.75
CA THR A 49 -29.03 17.75 -12.05
C THR A 49 -29.79 18.59 -13.09
N SER A 50 -29.79 19.93 -12.95
CA SER A 50 -29.57 20.94 -14.04
C SER A 50 -30.25 22.31 -13.86
N SER A 51 -29.65 23.34 -14.51
CA SER A 51 -30.09 24.74 -14.79
C SER A 51 -30.23 25.72 -13.59
N VAL A 52 -29.59 26.91 -13.53
CA VAL A 52 -29.46 28.07 -14.46
C VAL A 52 -30.75 28.91 -14.51
N ALA A 53 -30.79 30.23 -14.25
CA ALA A 53 -29.75 31.29 -14.09
C ALA A 53 -30.01 32.17 -12.81
N GLU A 54 -29.63 33.45 -12.57
CA GLU A 54 -29.00 34.53 -13.38
C GLU A 54 -28.24 35.60 -12.53
N ASP A 55 -28.31 36.89 -12.89
CA ASP A 55 -27.49 38.07 -12.48
C ASP A 55 -28.18 39.04 -11.49
N THR A 56 -27.39 39.75 -10.65
CA THR A 56 -27.36 41.23 -10.56
C THR A 56 -26.33 41.74 -9.54
N THR A 57 -25.51 42.70 -9.98
CA THR A 57 -24.61 43.51 -9.13
C THR A 57 -25.31 44.74 -8.56
N PRO A 58 -24.71 45.39 -7.53
CA PRO A 58 -24.62 46.84 -7.62
C PRO A 58 -23.21 47.38 -7.32
N THR A 59 -22.77 48.30 -8.17
CA THR A 59 -21.62 49.18 -7.92
C THR A 59 -22.09 50.44 -7.21
N THR A 60 -21.35 50.89 -6.20
CA THR A 60 -21.34 52.32 -5.84
C THR A 60 -19.91 52.79 -5.65
N THR A 61 -19.54 53.83 -6.41
CA THR A 61 -18.28 54.56 -6.26
C THR A 61 -18.40 55.56 -5.11
N ASP A 62 -17.38 55.65 -4.26
CA ASP A 62 -17.01 56.96 -3.72
C ASP A 62 -15.48 57.09 -3.60
N THR A 63 -15.01 58.31 -3.78
CA THR A 63 -13.61 58.67 -3.99
C THR A 63 -13.09 59.51 -2.83
N LEU A 64 -12.05 59.04 -2.15
CA LEU A 64 -11.13 59.92 -1.42
C LEU A 64 -9.69 59.53 -1.73
N GLN A 65 -8.95 60.51 -2.27
CA GLN A 65 -7.56 60.41 -2.69
C GLN A 65 -6.71 61.33 -1.84
N GLU A 66 -5.79 60.78 -1.05
CA GLU A 66 -4.68 61.53 -0.46
C GLU A 66 -3.58 60.54 -0.04
N SER A 67 -2.28 60.75 -0.20
CA SER A 67 -1.42 61.52 -1.10
C SER A 67 0.00 61.18 -0.63
N VAL A 68 0.84 60.59 -1.48
CA VAL A 68 2.31 60.40 -1.37
C VAL A 68 2.97 60.07 0.00
N THR A 69 3.77 59.01 0.01
CA THR A 69 5.25 59.16 -0.06
C THR A 69 5.93 57.83 -0.44
N SER A 70 6.75 57.87 -1.49
CA SER A 70 7.55 56.74 -1.98
C SER A 70 8.84 56.52 -1.17
N LYS A 71 9.10 55.29 -0.71
CA LYS A 71 10.47 54.77 -0.57
C LYS A 71 10.59 53.34 -1.08
N GLN A 72 11.26 53.21 -2.22
CA GLN A 72 11.59 51.97 -2.88
C GLN A 72 12.75 51.27 -2.14
N THR A 73 12.42 50.37 -1.21
CA THR A 73 13.44 49.47 -0.63
C THR A 73 13.62 48.28 -1.56
N LYS A 74 14.81 48.18 -2.17
CA LYS A 74 15.22 47.00 -2.95
C LYS A 74 15.35 45.80 -2.01
N ASN A 75 14.29 45.02 -1.86
CA ASN A 75 14.41 43.70 -1.25
C ASN A 75 15.16 42.80 -2.22
N LYS A 76 16.45 42.61 -1.93
CA LYS A 76 17.32 41.64 -2.58
C LYS A 76 16.66 40.28 -2.48
N GLU A 77 16.19 39.76 -3.61
CA GLU A 77 15.68 38.40 -3.70
C GLU A 77 16.83 37.46 -3.31
N ILE A 78 16.78 36.96 -2.09
CA ILE A 78 17.61 35.83 -1.69
C ILE A 78 16.93 34.63 -2.33
N THR A 79 17.32 34.35 -3.57
CA THR A 79 17.15 33.03 -4.18
C THR A 79 17.76 32.06 -3.17
N LYS A 80 16.92 31.41 -2.38
CA LYS A 80 17.35 30.27 -1.58
C LYS A 80 17.70 29.22 -2.62
N GLU A 81 18.99 29.06 -2.87
CA GLU A 81 19.50 27.89 -3.55
C GLU A 81 18.84 26.69 -2.89
N GLU A 82 17.99 25.99 -3.63
CA GLU A 82 17.59 24.65 -3.24
C GLU A 82 18.91 23.91 -3.08
N LYS A 83 19.28 23.64 -1.81
CA LYS A 83 20.41 22.78 -1.52
C LYS A 83 20.09 21.48 -2.23
N ASN A 84 20.75 21.27 -3.36
CA ASN A 84 20.65 20.08 -4.17
C ASN A 84 21.26 18.96 -3.33
N LYS A 85 20.45 18.45 -2.39
CA LYS A 85 20.83 17.45 -1.42
C LYS A 85 20.98 16.20 -2.23
N LYS A 86 22.22 15.95 -2.66
CA LYS A 86 22.66 14.78 -3.42
C LYS A 86 21.87 13.57 -2.94
N THR A 87 20.83 13.21 -3.69
CA THR A 87 20.00 12.05 -3.39
C THR A 87 20.94 10.86 -3.42
N ALA A 88 20.93 10.04 -2.37
CA ALA A 88 21.68 8.79 -2.38
C ALA A 88 21.24 8.01 -3.63
N ASN A 89 22.20 7.45 -4.37
CA ASN A 89 21.86 6.68 -5.56
C ASN A 89 20.84 5.59 -5.18
N PRO A 90 19.71 5.45 -5.92
CA PRO A 90 18.70 4.47 -5.57
C PRO A 90 19.30 3.05 -5.48
N ILE A 91 18.93 2.33 -4.42
CA ILE A 91 19.31 0.94 -4.21
C ILE A 91 18.35 0.09 -5.04
N ASN A 92 18.87 -0.54 -6.09
CA ASN A 92 18.10 -1.47 -6.91
C ASN A 92 17.99 -2.83 -6.20
N VAL A 93 16.77 -3.35 -6.05
CA VAL A 93 16.45 -4.51 -5.22
C VAL A 93 15.59 -5.49 -6.01
N GLY A 94 16.11 -6.70 -6.23
CA GLY A 94 15.46 -7.75 -7.03
C GLY A 94 15.08 -9.02 -6.26
N ASN A 95 15.41 -9.10 -4.96
CA ASN A 95 15.12 -10.25 -4.10
C ASN A 95 14.98 -9.80 -2.63
N PHE A 96 14.60 -10.73 -1.75
CA PHE A 96 14.38 -10.45 -0.33
C PHE A 96 15.66 -10.00 0.41
N THR A 97 16.81 -10.63 0.15
CA THR A 97 18.07 -10.31 0.83
C THR A 97 18.56 -8.90 0.53
N ASP A 98 18.42 -8.46 -0.73
CA ASP A 98 18.72 -7.08 -1.12
C ASP A 98 17.75 -6.08 -0.46
N LEU A 99 16.47 -6.45 -0.31
CA LEU A 99 15.43 -5.62 0.31
C LEU A 99 15.66 -5.44 1.82
N GLU A 100 15.94 -6.53 2.51
CA GLU A 100 16.32 -6.56 3.92
C GLU A 100 17.58 -5.73 4.18
N SER A 101 18.60 -5.90 3.33
CA SER A 101 19.85 -5.11 3.40
C SER A 101 19.60 -3.62 3.17
N ALA A 102 18.71 -3.26 2.24
CA ALA A 102 18.38 -1.86 1.96
C ALA A 102 17.60 -1.18 3.11
N PHE A 103 16.70 -1.92 3.78
CA PHE A 103 15.94 -1.42 4.94
C PHE A 103 16.79 -1.34 6.22
N GLY A 104 17.85 -2.15 6.30
CA GLY A 104 18.88 -2.09 7.35
C GLY A 104 19.96 -1.02 7.15
N SER A 105 19.82 -0.12 6.17
CA SER A 105 20.78 0.96 5.93
C SER A 105 20.86 1.95 7.10
N SER A 106 22.06 2.43 7.40
CA SER A 106 22.30 3.51 8.37
C SER A 106 22.05 4.92 7.81
N ASP A 107 21.70 5.05 6.53
CA ASP A 107 21.44 6.34 5.90
C ASP A 107 20.09 6.96 6.33
N THR A 108 20.08 8.27 6.56
CA THR A 108 18.86 9.00 6.96
C THR A 108 17.83 9.15 5.83
N ILE A 109 18.27 9.08 4.56
CA ILE A 109 17.41 9.10 3.38
C ILE A 109 17.81 7.95 2.47
N VAL A 110 16.88 7.04 2.19
CA VAL A 110 17.07 5.90 1.30
C VAL A 110 16.00 5.90 0.23
N THR A 111 16.38 5.56 -1.00
CA THR A 111 15.44 5.26 -2.09
C THR A 111 15.71 3.85 -2.56
N VAL A 112 14.68 3.01 -2.52
CA VAL A 112 14.69 1.62 -2.97
C VAL A 112 13.91 1.52 -4.27
N ASN A 113 14.55 1.04 -5.33
CA ASN A 113 13.91 0.70 -6.58
C ASN A 113 13.69 -0.81 -6.63
N ILE A 114 12.44 -1.26 -6.66
CA ILE A 114 12.11 -2.67 -6.89
C ILE A 114 12.32 -2.98 -8.38
N THR A 115 13.06 -4.05 -8.68
CA THR A 115 13.43 -4.44 -10.06
C THR A 115 12.90 -5.81 -10.48
N ALA A 116 12.25 -6.54 -9.57
CA ALA A 116 11.58 -7.82 -9.82
C ALA A 116 10.46 -8.04 -8.80
N ASN A 117 9.60 -9.06 -9.03
CA ASN A 117 8.68 -9.52 -8.00
C ASN A 117 9.47 -10.22 -6.87
N ILE A 118 9.14 -9.90 -5.61
CA ILE A 118 9.84 -10.40 -4.44
C ILE A 118 8.88 -11.16 -3.54
N THR A 119 9.20 -12.42 -3.26
CA THR A 119 8.55 -13.20 -2.21
C THR A 119 9.31 -13.00 -0.91
N LEU A 120 8.60 -12.59 0.15
CA LEU A 120 9.20 -12.43 1.48
C LEU A 120 9.49 -13.81 2.10
N THR A 121 10.64 -13.91 2.78
CA THR A 121 11.02 -15.04 3.64
C THR A 121 11.18 -14.64 5.11
N GLY A 122 10.85 -13.38 5.43
CA GLY A 122 10.85 -12.79 6.75
C GLY A 122 10.04 -11.49 6.75
N SER A 123 9.62 -11.04 7.93
CA SER A 123 8.96 -9.73 8.07
C SER A 123 10.02 -8.62 8.14
N LEU A 124 9.75 -7.47 7.53
CA LEU A 124 10.69 -6.34 7.52
C LEU A 124 10.23 -5.21 8.45
N SER A 125 11.20 -4.50 9.03
CA SER A 125 10.98 -3.23 9.73
C SER A 125 11.88 -2.14 9.15
N THR A 126 11.57 -0.87 9.42
CA THR A 126 12.46 0.24 9.08
C THR A 126 12.48 1.32 10.16
N SER A 127 13.69 1.79 10.44
CA SER A 127 14.01 2.96 11.26
C SER A 127 14.62 4.11 10.42
N ILE A 128 14.60 3.99 9.09
CA ILE A 128 15.09 5.00 8.15
C ILE A 128 14.16 6.22 8.20
N THR A 129 14.72 7.40 8.48
CA THR A 129 13.92 8.62 8.71
C THR A 129 13.10 9.03 7.49
N TYR A 130 13.66 8.89 6.28
CA TYR A 130 12.94 9.13 5.02
C TYR A 130 13.22 7.98 4.04
N LEU A 131 12.24 7.09 3.88
CA LEU A 131 12.34 5.94 2.98
C LEU A 131 11.37 6.12 1.80
N THR A 132 11.90 6.11 0.58
CA THR A 132 11.10 6.04 -0.64
C THR A 132 11.24 4.65 -1.25
N ILE A 133 10.12 4.01 -1.58
CA ILE A 133 10.06 2.70 -2.25
C ILE A 133 9.36 2.92 -3.60
N GLU A 134 10.15 2.89 -4.67
CA GLU A 134 9.67 2.90 -6.06
C GLU A 134 9.44 1.45 -6.50
N GLY A 135 8.18 1.02 -6.50
CA GLY A 135 7.78 -0.34 -6.79
C GLY A 135 7.82 -0.73 -8.27
N ASN A 136 7.87 0.25 -9.18
CA ASN A 136 7.97 0.06 -10.64
C ASN A 136 6.94 -0.90 -11.26
N GLY A 137 5.80 -1.12 -10.60
CA GLY A 137 4.73 -2.05 -11.02
C GLY A 137 4.92 -3.49 -10.53
N PHE A 138 5.99 -3.79 -9.79
CA PHE A 138 6.26 -5.12 -9.25
C PHE A 138 5.43 -5.45 -8.00
N THR A 139 5.52 -6.71 -7.59
CA THR A 139 4.80 -7.28 -6.45
C THR A 139 5.73 -7.67 -5.32
N ILE A 140 5.39 -7.29 -4.08
CA ILE A 140 5.84 -7.95 -2.86
C ILE A 140 4.76 -8.96 -2.44
N ASN A 141 5.16 -10.22 -2.23
CA ASN A 141 4.29 -11.30 -1.80
C ASN A 141 4.71 -11.81 -0.41
N GLY A 142 3.86 -11.68 0.60
CA GLY A 142 4.15 -12.07 1.98
C GLY A 142 4.00 -13.56 2.31
N SER A 143 3.72 -14.41 1.33
CA SER A 143 3.61 -15.88 1.49
C SER A 143 2.57 -16.35 2.54
N ASN A 144 1.58 -15.51 2.83
CA ASN A 144 0.60 -15.64 3.92
C ASN A 144 1.21 -15.79 5.33
N GLN A 145 2.47 -15.34 5.51
CA GLN A 145 3.26 -15.58 6.73
C GLN A 145 4.03 -14.35 7.23
N HIS A 146 4.28 -13.36 6.37
CA HIS A 146 5.17 -12.25 6.67
C HIS A 146 4.50 -10.89 6.48
N GLN A 147 4.81 -9.95 7.37
CA GLN A 147 4.47 -8.54 7.25
C GLN A 147 5.43 -7.90 6.24
N PHE A 148 4.94 -7.09 5.31
CA PHE A 148 5.84 -6.37 4.41
C PHE A 148 6.63 -5.29 5.15
N LEU A 149 6.00 -4.53 6.05
CA LEU A 149 6.67 -3.39 6.67
C LEU A 149 6.11 -3.00 8.04
N ASN A 150 6.96 -3.00 9.06
CA ASN A 150 6.76 -2.23 10.30
C ASN A 150 7.49 -0.88 10.22
N ILE A 151 6.77 0.22 10.37
CA ILE A 151 7.31 1.59 10.31
C ILE A 151 7.43 2.17 11.71
N ASP A 152 8.66 2.43 12.14
CA ASP A 152 8.93 3.01 13.46
C ASP A 152 8.51 4.48 13.57
N LYS A 153 8.23 4.92 14.80
CA LYS A 153 7.85 6.30 15.09
C LYS A 153 8.93 7.29 14.68
N GLY A 154 8.52 8.33 13.95
CA GLY A 154 9.42 9.37 13.43
C GLY A 154 9.96 9.10 12.02
N CYS A 155 9.71 7.91 11.47
CA CYS A 155 9.99 7.61 10.07
C CYS A 155 8.90 8.17 9.15
N THR A 156 9.29 8.57 7.94
CA THR A 156 8.40 8.96 6.85
C THR A 156 8.64 8.04 5.66
N VAL A 157 7.66 7.21 5.33
CA VAL A 157 7.73 6.24 4.24
C VAL A 157 6.82 6.67 3.08
N THR A 158 7.34 6.62 1.86
CA THR A 158 6.56 6.78 0.63
C THR A 158 6.65 5.51 -0.20
N ILE A 159 5.51 4.91 -0.56
CA ILE A 159 5.41 3.73 -1.43
C ILE A 159 4.71 4.16 -2.73
N ASN A 160 5.38 3.94 -3.85
CA ASN A 160 4.91 4.32 -5.19
C ASN A 160 4.81 3.08 -6.09
N ASN A 161 3.72 2.94 -6.84
CA ASN A 161 3.57 1.94 -7.91
C ASN A 161 3.99 0.51 -7.51
N LEU A 162 3.47 0.00 -6.39
CA LEU A 162 3.79 -1.33 -5.84
C LEU A 162 2.52 -2.15 -5.60
N THR A 163 2.55 -3.45 -5.88
CA THR A 163 1.53 -4.39 -5.37
C THR A 163 2.06 -5.09 -4.13
N ILE A 164 1.31 -5.07 -3.03
CA ILE A 164 1.66 -5.74 -1.77
C ILE A 164 0.53 -6.73 -1.48
N THR A 165 0.83 -8.04 -1.53
CA THR A 165 -0.19 -9.09 -1.46
C THR A 165 0.21 -10.24 -0.54
N ASN A 166 -0.80 -10.93 0.00
CA ASN A 166 -0.64 -12.14 0.80
C ASN A 166 0.28 -11.93 2.03
N CYS A 167 0.32 -10.71 2.57
CA CYS A 167 1.04 -10.44 3.81
C CYS A 167 0.19 -10.75 5.02
N TYR A 168 0.85 -11.15 6.10
CA TYR A 168 0.20 -11.54 7.35
C TYR A 168 0.96 -11.05 8.57
N ALA A 169 0.23 -10.40 9.48
CA ALA A 169 0.65 -10.11 10.85
C ALA A 169 -0.56 -9.63 11.68
N GLN A 170 -0.65 -10.10 12.92
CA GLN A 170 -1.72 -9.78 13.89
C GLN A 170 -2.04 -8.28 14.00
N GLU A 171 -1.03 -7.42 13.78
CA GLU A 171 -1.19 -5.97 13.70
C GLU A 171 -0.81 -5.49 12.29
N GLY A 172 -1.70 -4.72 11.65
CA GLY A 172 -1.48 -4.09 10.34
C GLY A 172 -1.49 -5.02 9.12
N GLY A 173 -1.39 -6.34 9.29
CA GLY A 173 -1.41 -7.34 8.21
C GLY A 173 -0.23 -7.22 7.24
N ALA A 174 -0.34 -6.33 6.26
CA ALA A 174 0.76 -5.96 5.38
C ALA A 174 1.70 -4.91 5.97
N ILE A 175 1.13 -3.87 6.60
CA ILE A 175 1.89 -2.71 7.06
C ILE A 175 1.39 -2.29 8.43
N HIS A 176 2.27 -2.33 9.43
CA HIS A 176 2.04 -1.66 10.70
C HIS A 176 2.78 -0.31 10.70
N ASN A 177 2.09 0.77 11.06
CA ASN A 177 2.64 2.12 10.94
C ASN A 177 2.50 2.92 12.25
N SER A 178 3.63 3.18 12.91
CA SER A 178 3.76 4.15 14.01
C SER A 178 4.37 5.49 13.58
N GLY A 179 4.70 5.65 12.29
CA GLY A 179 5.26 6.87 11.69
C GLY A 179 4.29 7.54 10.71
N THR A 180 4.84 8.15 9.66
CA THR A 180 4.09 8.74 8.55
C THR A 180 4.20 7.84 7.33
N LEU A 181 3.08 7.48 6.71
CA LEU A 181 3.02 6.64 5.52
C LEU A 181 2.22 7.33 4.41
N THR A 182 2.82 7.43 3.22
CA THR A 182 2.15 7.86 1.99
C THR A 182 2.20 6.71 0.98
N ILE A 183 1.06 6.34 0.41
CA ILE A 183 0.95 5.30 -0.61
C ILE A 183 0.32 5.91 -1.87
N LYS A 184 0.96 5.73 -3.03
CA LYS A 184 0.50 6.24 -4.33
C LYS A 184 0.54 5.15 -5.39
N GLN A 185 -0.49 5.10 -6.24
CA GLN A 185 -0.55 4.21 -7.41
C GLN A 185 -0.30 2.72 -7.09
N SER A 186 -0.58 2.29 -5.87
CA SER A 186 -0.19 0.98 -5.33
C SER A 186 -1.43 0.18 -4.93
N ASN A 187 -1.33 -1.16 -4.96
CA ASN A 187 -2.41 -2.07 -4.61
C ASN A 187 -2.05 -2.85 -3.35
N LEU A 188 -2.93 -2.89 -2.35
CA LEU A 188 -2.81 -3.73 -1.16
C LEU A 188 -3.95 -4.74 -1.18
N THR A 189 -3.67 -6.02 -1.48
CA THR A 189 -4.69 -7.05 -1.73
C THR A 189 -4.41 -8.34 -0.95
N HIS A 190 -5.44 -9.08 -0.55
CA HIS A 190 -5.28 -10.38 0.14
C HIS A 190 -4.36 -10.36 1.38
N ASN A 191 -4.26 -9.22 2.06
CA ASN A 191 -3.46 -9.06 3.26
C ASN A 191 -4.37 -9.24 4.48
N THR A 192 -3.90 -10.00 5.47
CA THR A 192 -4.72 -10.45 6.61
C THR A 192 -4.05 -10.05 7.92
N ALA A 193 -4.85 -9.62 8.90
CA ALA A 193 -4.43 -9.43 10.29
C ALA A 193 -5.11 -10.49 11.17
#